data_AF-A0A1H6X7R2-F1
#
_entry.id   AF-A0A1H6X7R2-F1
#
_cell.length_a   1.000
_cell.length_b   1.000
_cell.length_c   1.000
_cell.angle_alpha   90.00
_cell.angle_beta   90.00
_cell.angle_gamma   90.00
#
_symmetry.space_group_name_H-M   'P 1'
#
loop_
_entity.id
_entity.type
_entity.pdbx_description
1 polymer ?
#
loop_
_entity_poly.entity_id
_entity_poly.type
_entity_poly.pdbx_seq_one_letter_code
_entity_poly.pdbx_strand_id
1 'polypeptide(L)'
;MQSLETIFLSIAIFGSGVLVIFIIAKYSYLTKKVFAEKGMTGSVNRMSYAEIACIVIGIALGLGASSVFTTIDLPEDAMDMLVYATILAGAGLGLLGAHFIRKKGERA
;
A
#
# COMPACT_ATOMS: atom_id res chain seq x y z
N MET A 1 -35.07 -3.63 2.09
CA MET A 1 -34.12 -2.53 2.42
C MET A 1 -32.66 -2.97 2.31
N GLN A 2 -32.29 -4.20 2.73
CA GLN A 2 -30.91 -4.73 2.63
C GLN A 2 -30.29 -4.72 1.21
N SER A 3 -31.09 -4.95 0.16
CA SER A 3 -30.58 -4.97 -1.22
C SER A 3 -30.09 -3.60 -1.71
N LEU A 4 -30.69 -2.50 -1.24
CA LEU A 4 -30.34 -1.16 -1.68
C LEU A 4 -29.02 -0.70 -1.04
N GLU A 5 -28.83 -1.00 0.24
CA GLU A 5 -27.59 -0.74 0.98
C GLU A 5 -26.40 -1.50 0.39
N THR A 6 -26.60 -2.77 0.03
CA THR A 6 -25.57 -3.62 -0.59
C THR A 6 -25.11 -3.04 -1.94
N ILE A 7 -26.05 -2.55 -2.76
CA ILE A 7 -25.72 -1.91 -4.06
C ILE A 7 -24.91 -0.63 -3.84
N PHE A 8 -25.30 0.21 -2.88
CA PHE A 8 -24.57 1.44 -2.55
C PHE A 8 -23.15 1.16 -2.05
N LEU A 9 -22.97 0.19 -1.16
CA LEU A 9 -21.67 -0.23 -0.66
C LEU A 9 -20.76 -0.72 -1.79
N SER A 10 -21.33 -1.53 -2.70
CA SER A 10 -20.61 -2.05 -3.86
C SER A 10 -20.11 -0.90 -4.76
N ILE A 11 -20.99 0.03 -5.12
CA ILE A 11 -20.65 1.19 -5.96
C ILE A 11 -19.62 2.09 -5.28
N ALA A 12 -19.73 2.29 -3.96
CA ALA A 12 -18.77 3.09 -3.20
C ALA A 12 -17.36 2.49 -3.22
N ILE A 13 -17.24 1.18 -3.03
CA ILE A 13 -15.96 0.46 -3.06
C ILE A 13 -15.34 0.57 -4.47
N PHE A 14 -16.09 0.22 -5.52
CA PHE A 14 -15.60 0.32 -6.89
C PHE A 14 -15.26 1.76 -7.30
N GLY A 15 -16.11 2.72 -6.94
CA GLY A 15 -15.88 4.14 -7.21
C GLY A 15 -14.62 4.67 -6.54
N SER A 16 -14.38 4.29 -5.27
CA SER A 16 -13.16 4.66 -4.55
C SER A 16 -11.89 4.10 -5.23
N GLY A 17 -11.93 2.85 -5.68
CA GLY A 17 -10.82 2.21 -6.39
C GLY A 17 -10.47 2.93 -7.69
N VAL A 18 -11.46 3.26 -8.51
CA VAL A 18 -11.27 4.01 -9.76
C VAL A 18 -10.68 5.39 -9.49
N LEU A 19 -11.15 6.07 -8.43
CA LEU A 19 -10.67 7.39 -8.05
C LEU A 19 -9.19 7.36 -7.62
N VAL A 20 -8.79 6.35 -6.84
CA VAL A 20 -7.38 6.14 -6.45
C VAL A 20 -6.50 5.91 -7.67
N ILE A 21 -6.91 5.02 -8.58
CA ILE A 21 -6.16 4.75 -9.82
C ILE A 21 -6.03 6.02 -10.67
N PHE A 22 -7.12 6.79 -10.79
CA PHE A 22 -7.12 8.04 -11.52
C PHE A 22 -6.15 9.07 -10.91
N ILE A 23 -6.14 9.22 -9.57
CA ILE A 23 -5.21 10.11 -8.87
C ILE A 23 -3.76 9.70 -9.17
N ILE A 24 -3.43 8.41 -9.03
CA ILE A 24 -2.08 7.88 -9.27
C ILE A 24 -1.65 8.12 -10.72
N ALA A 25 -2.52 7.83 -11.69
CA ALA A 25 -2.25 8.04 -13.10
C ALA A 25 -2.02 9.52 -13.44
N LYS A 26 -2.90 10.40 -12.94
CA LYS A 26 -2.79 11.85 -13.13
C LYS A 26 -1.51 12.41 -12.50
N TYR A 27 -1.19 12.01 -11.27
CA TYR A 27 0.06 12.43 -10.61
C TYR A 27 1.28 11.93 -11.36
N SER A 28 1.29 10.66 -11.77
CA SER A 28 2.41 10.07 -12.53
C SER A 28 2.64 10.81 -13.85
N TYR A 29 1.56 11.16 -14.56
CA TYR A 29 1.62 11.97 -15.77
C TYR A 29 2.17 13.36 -15.52
N LEU A 30 1.64 14.09 -14.54
CA LEU A 30 2.11 15.44 -14.16
C LEU A 30 3.59 15.42 -13.78
N THR A 31 4.02 14.44 -13.01
CA THR A 31 5.42 14.32 -12.59
C THR A 31 6.33 14.09 -13.79
N LYS A 32 5.98 13.13 -14.67
CA LYS A 32 6.73 12.87 -15.92
C LYS A 32 6.76 14.09 -16.85
N LYS A 33 5.67 14.84 -16.94
CA LYS A 33 5.58 16.08 -17.71
C LYS A 33 6.56 17.13 -17.18
N VAL A 34 6.61 17.34 -15.86
CA VAL A 34 7.54 18.29 -15.22
C VAL A 34 9.00 17.88 -15.43
N PHE A 35 9.31 16.57 -15.39
CA PHE A 35 10.65 16.07 -15.73
C PHE A 35 11.04 16.40 -17.17
N ALA A 36 10.13 16.21 -18.13
CA ALA A 36 10.36 16.53 -19.54
C ALA A 36 10.54 18.05 -19.78
N GLU A 37 9.74 18.89 -19.13
CA GLU A 37 9.82 20.35 -19.26
C GLU A 37 11.08 20.95 -18.62
N LYS A 38 11.62 20.34 -17.55
CA LYS A 38 12.82 20.81 -16.86
C LYS A 38 14.13 20.26 -17.44
N GLY A 39 14.09 19.48 -18.52
CA GLY A 39 15.28 18.84 -19.11
C GLY A 39 15.98 17.85 -18.17
N MET A 40 15.32 17.47 -17.06
CA MET A 40 15.83 16.49 -16.12
C MET A 40 15.56 15.11 -16.73
N THR A 41 16.60 14.44 -17.20
CA THR A 41 16.49 13.00 -17.51
C THR A 41 15.96 12.33 -16.25
N GLY A 42 14.74 11.78 -16.33
CA GLY A 42 14.14 11.13 -15.19
C GLY A 42 15.12 10.07 -14.72
N SER A 43 15.72 10.27 -13.54
CA SER A 43 16.49 9.23 -12.89
C SER A 43 15.54 8.04 -12.86
N VAL A 44 15.86 7.02 -13.65
CA VAL A 44 15.22 5.71 -13.56
C VAL A 44 15.70 5.21 -12.22
N ASN A 45 15.01 5.66 -11.16
CA ASN A 45 15.36 5.41 -9.79
C ASN A 45 15.06 3.94 -9.57
N ARG A 46 16.04 3.10 -9.91
CA ARG A 46 15.96 1.66 -9.75
C ARG A 46 15.64 1.41 -8.30
N MET A 47 14.46 0.84 -8.06
CA MET A 47 14.04 0.43 -6.74
C MET A 47 15.17 -0.41 -6.15
N SER A 48 15.79 0.08 -5.08
CA SER A 48 16.94 -0.59 -4.51
C SER A 48 16.49 -1.95 -3.97
N TYR A 49 17.34 -2.97 -4.06
CA TYR A 49 17.05 -4.29 -3.48
C TYR A 49 16.73 -4.19 -1.98
N ALA A 50 17.30 -3.17 -1.30
CA ALA A 50 16.99 -2.85 0.09
C ALA A 50 15.55 -2.35 0.31
N GLU A 51 14.98 -1.61 -0.64
CA GLU A 51 13.58 -1.15 -0.57
C GLU A 51 12.62 -2.34 -0.68
N ILE A 52 12.88 -3.24 -1.64
CA ILE A 52 12.10 -4.45 -1.84
C ILE A 52 12.19 -5.36 -0.61
N ALA A 53 13.41 -5.55 -0.07
CA ALA A 53 13.62 -6.34 1.13
C ALA A 53 12.84 -5.78 2.33
N CYS A 54 12.80 -4.46 2.51
CA CYS A 54 12.07 -3.83 3.61
C CYS A 54 10.55 -4.02 3.49
N ILE A 55 10.00 -3.93 2.27
CA ILE A 55 8.59 -4.21 2.00
C ILE A 55 8.26 -5.68 2.28
N VAL A 56 9.08 -6.60 1.78
CA VAL A 56 8.87 -8.05 1.96
C VAL A 56 8.94 -8.43 3.44
N ILE A 57 9.89 -7.88 4.20
CA ILE A 57 10.00 -8.10 5.64
C ILE A 57 8.78 -7.54 6.38
N GLY A 58 8.30 -6.35 6.03
CA GLY A 58 7.11 -5.75 6.64
C GLY A 58 5.85 -6.61 6.41
N ILE A 59 5.67 -7.14 5.20
CA ILE A 59 4.58 -8.05 4.88
C ILE A 59 4.73 -9.37 5.65
N ALA A 60 5.94 -9.95 5.69
CA ALA A 60 6.20 -11.19 6.42
C ALA A 60 5.95 -11.04 7.94
N LEU A 61 6.32 -9.90 8.52
CA LEU A 61 6.00 -9.59 9.93
C LEU A 61 4.50 -9.41 10.16
N GLY A 62 3.79 -8.74 9.23
CA GLY A 62 2.34 -8.61 9.30
C GLY A 62 1.62 -9.96 9.25
N LEU A 63 2.07 -10.87 8.37
CA LEU A 63 1.58 -12.24 8.28
C LEU A 63 1.95 -13.09 9.52
N GLY A 64 3.16 -12.91 10.05
CA GLY A 64 3.57 -13.58 11.28
C GLY A 64 2.73 -13.14 12.47
N ALA A 65 2.49 -11.83 12.61
CA ALA A 65 1.64 -11.27 13.66
C ALA A 65 0.18 -11.69 13.50
N SER A 66 -0.31 -11.86 12.27
CA SER A 66 -1.70 -12.26 12.04
C SER A 66 -2.01 -13.66 12.59
N SER A 67 -1.01 -14.56 12.62
CA SER A 67 -1.16 -15.92 13.17
C SER A 67 -1.52 -15.96 14.66
N VAL A 68 -1.21 -14.91 15.42
CA VAL A 68 -1.59 -14.81 16.84
C VAL A 68 -3.11 -14.69 16.98
N PHE A 69 -3.78 -13.95 16.09
CA PHE A 69 -5.23 -13.77 16.16
C PHE A 69 -6.00 -15.03 15.82
N THR A 70 -5.41 -15.95 15.05
CA THR A 70 -5.99 -17.27 14.76
C THR A 70 -6.03 -18.19 15.98
N THR A 71 -5.23 -17.91 17.02
CA THR A 71 -5.21 -18.71 18.26
C THR A 71 -6.17 -18.20 19.34
N ILE A 72 -6.82 -17.06 19.11
CA ILE A 72 -7.77 -16.44 20.04
C ILE A 72 -9.19 -16.74 19.55
N ASP A 73 -10.08 -17.12 20.47
CA ASP A 73 -11.47 -17.45 20.17
C ASP A 73 -12.27 -16.16 19.89
N LEU A 74 -12.13 -15.63 18.68
CA LEU A 74 -12.86 -14.47 18.15
C LEU A 74 -13.90 -14.94 17.12
N PRO A 75 -15.01 -14.20 16.95
CA PRO A 75 -15.93 -14.45 15.85
C PRO A 75 -15.23 -14.33 14.49
N GLU A 76 -15.57 -15.23 13.57
CA GLU A 76 -14.89 -15.47 12.30
C GLU A 76 -14.74 -14.18 11.45
N ASP A 77 -15.81 -13.38 11.34
CA ASP A 77 -15.78 -12.08 10.64
C ASP A 77 -14.79 -11.07 11.25
N ALA A 78 -14.69 -11.04 12.58
CA ALA A 78 -13.77 -10.13 13.27
C ALA A 78 -12.32 -10.59 13.12
N MET A 79 -12.08 -11.90 13.15
CA MET A 79 -10.77 -12.50 12.94
C MET A 79 -10.24 -12.18 11.54
N ASP A 80 -11.05 -12.39 10.49
CA ASP A 80 -10.66 -12.11 9.11
C ASP A 80 -10.34 -10.63 8.91
N MET A 81 -11.17 -9.73 9.44
CA MET A 81 -10.91 -8.30 9.36
C MET A 81 -9.59 -7.90 10.05
N LEU A 82 -9.28 -8.51 11.20
CA LEU A 82 -8.04 -8.25 11.94
C LEU A 82 -6.79 -8.80 11.23
N VAL A 83 -6.91 -9.98 10.62
CA VAL A 83 -5.85 -10.57 9.79
C VAL A 83 -5.53 -9.66 8.62
N TYR A 84 -6.54 -9.17 7.89
CA TYR A 84 -6.29 -8.23 6.79
C TYR A 84 -5.73 -6.90 7.28
N ALA A 85 -6.22 -6.36 8.39
CA ALA A 85 -5.74 -5.11 8.96
C ALA A 85 -4.25 -5.20 9.38
N THR A 86 -3.83 -6.32 9.95
CA THR A 86 -2.45 -6.54 10.42
C THR A 86 -1.47 -6.75 9.27
N ILE A 87 -1.89 -7.44 8.21
CA ILE A 87 -1.13 -7.53 6.95
C ILE A 87 -0.97 -6.14 6.33
N LEU A 88 -2.05 -5.36 6.26
CA LEU A 88 -2.01 -4.01 5.69
C LEU A 88 -1.12 -3.06 6.51
N ALA A 89 -1.18 -3.14 7.84
CA ALA A 89 -0.32 -2.38 8.74
C ALA A 89 1.16 -2.77 8.59
N GLY A 90 1.47 -4.07 8.52
CA GLY A 90 2.83 -4.57 8.31
C GLY A 90 3.39 -4.14 6.95
N ALA A 91 2.60 -4.25 5.88
CA ALA A 91 2.96 -3.76 4.55
C ALA A 91 3.22 -2.25 4.54
N GLY A 92 2.36 -1.47 5.20
CA GLY A 92 2.50 -0.02 5.35
C GLY A 92 3.77 0.39 6.08
N LEU A 93 4.12 -0.32 7.16
CA LEU A 93 5.38 -0.11 7.89
C LEU A 93 6.60 -0.48 7.05
N GLY A 94 6.53 -1.57 6.28
CA GLY A 94 7.58 -1.95 5.33
C GLY A 94 7.79 -0.90 4.23
N LEU A 95 6.70 -0.30 3.72
CA LEU A 95 6.77 0.78 2.73
C LEU A 95 7.38 2.07 3.32
N LEU A 96 7.00 2.41 4.56
CA LEU A 96 7.61 3.52 5.31
C LEU A 96 9.11 3.30 5.50
N GLY A 97 9.51 2.11 5.94
CA GLY A 97 10.91 1.73 6.10
C GLY A 97 11.69 1.85 4.79
N ALA A 98 11.12 1.37 3.68
CA ALA A 98 11.72 1.51 2.35
C ALA A 98 11.92 2.99 1.97
N HIS A 99 10.94 3.84 2.25
CA HIS A 99 11.05 5.29 2.00
C HIS A 99 12.15 5.95 2.84
N PHE A 100 12.30 5.57 4.12
CA PHE A 100 13.38 6.07 4.98
C PHE A 100 14.77 5.62 4.50
N ILE A 101 14.91 4.36 4.10
CA ILE A 101 16.16 3.82 3.54
C ILE A 101 16.55 4.57 2.28
N ARG A 102 15.60 4.80 1.37
CA ARG A 102 15.83 5.55 0.14
C ARG A 102 16.28 6.98 0.42
N LYS A 103 15.60 7.68 1.33
CA LYS A 103 15.97 9.05 1.75
C LYS A 103 17.35 9.12 2.41
N LYS A 104 17.77 8.06 3.10
CA LYS A 104 19.11 7.95 3.69
C LYS A 104 20.18 7.63 2.66
N GLY A 105 19.87 6.77 1.68
CA GLY A 105 20.76 6.42 0.57
C GLY A 105 21.01 7.56 -0.41
N GLU A 106 20.03 8.45 -0.64
CA GLU A 106 20.20 9.67 -1.45
C GLU A 106 21.04 10.76 -0.76
N ARG A 107 21.33 10.64 0.55
CA ARG A 107 22.14 11.59 1.34
C ARG A 107 23.59 11.16 1.54
N ALA A 108 23.97 9.96 1.11
CA ALA A 108 25.34 9.43 1.17
C ALA A 108 26.04 9.63 -0.18
#